data_AF-A0A7W7N6P5-F1
#
_entry.id   AF-A0A7W7N6P5-F1
#
_cell.length_a   1.000
_cell.length_b   1.000
_cell.length_c   1.000
_cell.angle_alpha   90.00
_cell.angle_beta   90.00
_cell.angle_gamma   90.00
#
_symmetry.space_group_name_H-M   'P 1'
#
loop_
_entity.id
_entity.type
_entity.pdbx_description
1 polymer ?
#
loop_
_entity_poly.entity_id
_entity_poly.type
_entity_poly.pdbx_seq_one_letter_code
_entity_poly.pdbx_strand_id
1 'polypeptide(L)' 'MMFDYTKSILERVSFDPILFCKELEKAIKTLLPYEMEQLQEWLLSFVIEKPELKQSLLLIKV' A
#
# COMPACT_ATOMS: atom_id res chain seq x y z
N MET A 1 -14.81 -4.43 -0.72
CA MET A 1 -14.67 -3.22 -1.56
C MET A 1 -13.40 -3.33 -2.39
N MET A 2 -13.06 -2.35 -3.26
CA MET A 2 -11.80 -2.40 -4.03
C MET A 2 -10.57 -2.25 -3.11
N PHE A 3 -10.76 -1.57 -1.97
CA PHE A 3 -9.79 -1.52 -0.88
C PHE A 3 -9.40 -2.91 -0.33
N ASP A 4 -10.35 -3.78 0.02
CA ASP A 4 -10.03 -5.10 0.60
C ASP A 4 -9.22 -5.98 -0.37
N TYR A 5 -9.56 -5.91 -1.66
CA TYR A 5 -8.82 -6.61 -2.72
C TYR A 5 -7.39 -6.08 -2.83
N THR A 6 -7.24 -4.75 -2.84
CA THR A 6 -5.95 -4.08 -2.88
C THR A 6 -5.09 -4.47 -1.67
N LYS A 7 -5.65 -4.41 -0.47
CA LYS A 7 -4.96 -4.78 0.77
C LYS A 7 -4.48 -6.23 0.72
N SER A 8 -5.33 -7.16 0.29
CA SER A 8 -4.94 -8.58 0.17
C SER A 8 -3.79 -8.79 -0.82
N ILE A 9 -3.77 -8.06 -1.94
CA ILE A 9 -2.63 -8.11 -2.88
C ILE A 9 -1.36 -7.60 -2.22
N LEU A 10 -1.42 -6.42 -1.58
CA LEU A 10 -0.27 -5.79 -0.94
C LEU A 10 0.32 -6.65 0.17
N GLU A 11 -0.54 -7.26 1.01
CA GLU A 11 -0.13 -8.24 2.03
C GLU A 11 0.56 -9.45 1.39
N ARG A 12 0.01 -9.99 0.29
CA ARG A 12 0.59 -11.15 -0.38
C ARG A 12 1.95 -10.86 -1.01
N VAL A 13 2.16 -9.66 -1.54
CA VAL A 13 3.43 -9.28 -2.19
C VAL A 13 4.41 -8.60 -1.24
N SER A 14 4.09 -8.46 0.05
CA SER A 14 4.91 -7.72 1.02
C SER A 14 6.28 -8.32 1.29
N PHE A 15 6.53 -9.56 0.83
CA PHE A 15 7.84 -10.20 0.93
C PHE A 15 8.87 -9.65 -0.07
N ASP A 16 8.42 -8.96 -1.13
CA ASP A 16 9.27 -8.34 -2.15
C ASP A 16 8.99 -6.83 -2.18
N PRO A 17 9.89 -6.00 -1.63
CA PRO A 17 9.71 -4.55 -1.60
C PRO A 17 9.54 -3.90 -2.98
N ILE A 18 10.15 -4.47 -4.02
CA ILE A 18 10.05 -3.92 -5.39
C ILE A 18 8.67 -4.23 -5.96
N LEU A 19 8.20 -5.47 -5.79
CA LEU A 19 6.86 -5.87 -6.23
C LEU A 19 5.77 -5.13 -5.43
N PHE A 20 5.98 -4.97 -4.12
CA PHE A 20 5.09 -4.20 -3.25
C PHE A 20 4.91 -2.77 -3.73
N CYS A 21 6.00 -2.05 -4.03
CA CYS A 21 5.93 -0.70 -4.59
C CYS A 21 5.14 -0.66 -5.92
N LYS A 22 5.34 -1.63 -6.81
CA LYS A 22 4.61 -1.70 -8.09
C LYS A 22 3.10 -1.90 -7.90
N GLU A 23 2.69 -2.77 -6.99
CA GLU A 23 1.27 -2.98 -6.71
C GLU A 23 0.67 -1.79 -5.94
N LEU A 24 1.45 -1.14 -5.06
CA LEU A 24 1.03 0.07 -4.36
C LEU A 24 0.78 1.23 -5.34
N GLU A 25 1.64 1.43 -6.35
CA GLU A 25 1.41 2.44 -7.38
C GLU A 25 0.13 2.18 -8.21
N LYS A 26 -0.21 0.91 -8.46
CA LYS A 26 -1.47 0.55 -9.13
C LYS A 26 -2.67 0.87 -8.25
N ALA A 27 -2.57 0.54 -6.96
CA ALA A 27 -3.60 0.85 -5.98
C ALA A 27 -3.89 2.35 -5.94
N ILE A 28 -2.85 3.18 -5.84
CA ILE A 28 -2.95 4.65 -5.80
C ILE A 28 -3.71 5.21 -7.01
N LYS A 29 -3.54 4.61 -8.19
CA LYS A 29 -4.21 5.04 -9.44
C LYS A 29 -5.65 4.54 -9.57
N THR A 30 -6.05 3.54 -8.79
CA THR A 30 -7.32 2.81 -8.98
C THR A 30 -8.34 3.12 -7.89
N LEU A 31 -7.87 3.34 -6.65
CA LEU A 31 -8.73 3.57 -5.50
C LEU A 31 -9.41 4.93 -5.55
N LEU A 32 -10.65 4.98 -5.06
CA LEU A 32 -11.38 6.23 -4.86
C LEU A 32 -10.81 7.01 -3.66
N PRO A 33 -11.07 8.32 -3.53
CA PRO A 33 -10.50 9.15 -2.47
C PRO A 33 -10.68 8.59 -1.05
N TYR A 34 -11.87 8.08 -0.70
CA TYR A 34 -12.12 7.50 0.62
C TYR A 34 -11.44 6.14 0.83
N GLU A 35 -11.15 5.39 -0.24
CA GLU A 35 -10.36 4.15 -0.16
C GLU A 35 -8.87 4.47 -0.06
N MET A 36 -8.44 5.58 -0.67
CA MET A 36 -7.09 6.10 -0.54
C MET A 36 -6.79 6.50 0.90
N GLU A 37 -7.71 7.17 1.60
CA GLU A 37 -7.56 7.47 3.03
C GLU A 37 -7.36 6.18 3.86
N GLN A 38 -8.18 5.15 3.61
CA GLN A 38 -8.02 3.84 4.26
C GLN A 38 -6.68 3.16 3.96
N LEU A 39 -6.21 3.25 2.70
CA LEU A 39 -4.91 2.72 2.29
C LEU A 39 -3.76 3.43 3.01
N GLN A 40 -3.85 4.73 3.20
CA GLN A 40 -2.82 5.50 3.92
C GLN A 40 -2.70 5.06 5.37
N GLU A 41 -3.81 5.03 6.10
CA GLU A 41 -3.84 4.62 7.51
C GLU A 41 -3.35 3.18 7.70
N TRP A 42 -3.80 2.28 6.81
CA TRP A 42 -3.34 0.90 6.83
C TRP A 42 -1.85 0.78 6.51
N LEU A 43 -1.36 1.46 5.48
CA LEU A 43 0.05 1.36 5.07
C LEU A 43 0.97 1.86 6.18
N LEU A 44 0.64 3.00 6.81
CA LEU A 44 1.42 3.55 7.92
C LEU A 44 1.57 2.54 9.05
N SER A 45 0.51 1.80 9.37
CA SER A 45 0.54 0.75 10.39
C SER A 45 1.30 -0.49 9.93
N PHE A 46 1.11 -0.89 8.67
CA PHE A 46 1.67 -2.12 8.10
C PHE A 46 3.19 -2.09 7.96
N VAL A 47 3.78 -0.94 7.63
CA VAL A 47 5.23 -0.80 7.44
C VAL A 47 6.02 -0.65 8.74
N ILE A 48 5.35 -0.47 9.89
CA ILE A 48 6.01 -0.42 11.21
C ILE A 48 6.74 -1.74 11.48
N GLU A 49 6.09 -2.85 11.18
CA GLU A 49 6.64 -4.21 11.36
C GLU A 49 7.53 -4.66 10.19
N LYS A 50 7.58 -3.88 9.10
CA LYS A 50 8.30 -4.21 7.86
C LYS A 50 9.21 -3.05 7.42
N PRO A 51 10.36 -2.85 8.08
CA PRO A 51 11.25 -1.72 7.80
C PRO A 51 11.70 -1.65 6.33
N GLU A 52 11.81 -2.79 5.64
CA GLU A 52 12.13 -2.92 4.21
C GLU A 52 11.09 -2.25 3.29
N LEU A 53 9.86 -2.08 3.77
CA LEU A 53 8.78 -1.42 3.02
C LEU A 53 8.69 0.08 3.31
N LYS A 54 9.45 0.64 4.26
CA LYS A 54 9.36 2.08 4.60
C LYS A 54 9.51 3.02 3.40
N GLN A 55 10.30 2.62 2.39
CA GLN A 55 10.46 3.39 1.15
C GLN A 55 9.14 3.56 0.38
N SER A 56 8.17 2.65 0.54
CA SER A 56 6.87 2.73 -0.13
C SER A 56 6.04 3.92 0.37
N LEU A 57 6.32 4.45 1.56
CA LEU A 57 5.67 5.66 2.09
C LEU A 57 5.95 6.89 1.21
N LEU A 58 7.07 6.91 0.48
CA LEU A 58 7.39 8.00 -0.45
C LEU A 58 6.44 8.04 -1.67
N LEU A 59 5.73 6.95 -1.94
CA LEU A 59 4.78 6.86 -3.05
C LEU A 59 3.43 7.49 -2.70
N ILE A 60 3.11 7.59 -1.42
CA ILE A 60 1.90 8.26 -0.93
C ILE A 60 2.20 9.71 -0.50
N LYS A 61 3.05 10.42 -1.24
CA LYS A 61 3.25 11.85 -0.97
C LYS A 61 1.91 12.58 -0.99
N VAL A 62 1.59 13.18 0.16
CA VAL A 62 0.55 14.19 0.40
C VAL A 62 0.70 15.34 -0.58
#